data_AF-A0A9P4R308-F1
#
_entry.id   AF-A0A9P4R308-F1
#
_cell.length_a   1.000
_cell.length_b   1.000
_cell.length_c   1.000
_cell.angle_alpha   90.00
_cell.angle_beta   90.00
_cell.angle_gamma   90.00
#
_symmetry.space_group_name_H-M   'P 1'
#
loop_
_entity.id
_entity.type
_entity.pdbx_description
1 polymer ?
#
loop_
_entity_poly.entity_id
_entity_poly.type
_entity_poly.pdbx_seq_one_letter_code
_entity_poly.pdbx_strand_id
1 'polypeptide(L)'
;MPSSNLEVSSRHELHASKLTQHDLFESLKRRIISLATALYGITSANPSEALDVLCYTTIRGSRTVHEAVLIAYTTPNSFAAWEILSNATGYEEEIAALEALLEDLKKGMGETISGLERQGRWDVKHEAMPDVESKRRERLGNLTTIKEDIEE
;
A
#
# COMPACT_ATOMS: atom_id res chain seq x y z
N MET A 1 12.51 21.16 46.89
CA MET A 1 12.97 20.88 45.52
C MET A 1 12.18 19.68 44.98
N PRO A 2 11.03 19.85 44.30
CA PRO A 2 10.29 18.77 43.66
C PRO A 2 10.33 18.94 42.13
N SER A 3 11.48 18.69 41.51
CA SER A 3 11.65 18.85 40.05
C SER A 3 11.79 17.51 39.32
N SER A 4 12.14 16.45 40.03
CA SER A 4 12.39 15.12 39.45
C SER A 4 11.13 14.34 39.09
N ASN A 5 10.00 14.54 39.80
CA ASN A 5 8.78 13.76 39.55
C ASN A 5 7.99 14.24 38.33
N LEU A 6 8.09 15.53 37.98
CA LEU A 6 7.42 16.10 36.81
C LEU A 6 8.07 15.62 35.50
N GLU A 7 9.40 15.57 35.43
CA GLU A 7 10.11 15.10 34.23
C GLU A 7 9.92 13.60 33.96
N VAL A 8 9.79 12.80 35.03
CA VAL A 8 9.54 11.35 34.90
C VAL A 8 8.12 11.08 34.42
N SER A 9 7.09 11.78 34.95
CA SER A 9 5.70 11.65 34.49
C SER A 9 5.56 12.00 33.00
N SER A 10 6.14 13.13 32.58
CA SER A 10 6.07 13.56 31.18
C SER A 10 6.79 12.61 30.20
N ARG A 11 7.84 11.91 30.65
CA ARG A 11 8.50 10.88 29.83
C ARG A 11 7.64 9.62 29.69
N HIS A 12 7.04 9.14 30.77
CA HIS A 12 6.17 7.96 30.72
C HIS A 12 4.94 8.18 29.84
N GLU A 13 4.32 9.36 29.91
CA GLU A 13 3.20 9.76 29.05
C GLU A 13 3.60 9.82 27.57
N LEU A 14 4.77 10.40 27.26
CA LEU A 14 5.29 10.47 25.89
C LEU A 14 5.57 9.06 25.31
N HIS A 15 6.13 8.16 26.11
CA HIS A 15 6.40 6.78 25.69
C HIS A 15 5.10 6.00 25.45
N ALA A 16 4.11 6.13 26.33
CA ALA A 16 2.81 5.50 26.16
C ALA A 16 2.09 6.00 24.89
N SER A 17 2.16 7.31 24.61
CA SER A 17 1.61 7.90 23.39
C SER A 17 2.28 7.37 22.12
N LYS A 18 3.62 7.25 22.13
CA LYS A 18 4.37 6.70 20.98
C LYS A 18 4.04 5.24 20.72
N LEU A 19 3.92 4.44 21.78
CA LEU A 19 3.54 3.04 21.66
C LEU A 19 2.12 2.91 21.07
N THR A 20 1.19 3.73 21.56
CA THR A 20 -0.19 3.76 21.05
C THR A 20 -0.24 4.12 19.57
N GLN A 21 0.54 5.11 19.13
CA GLN A 21 0.63 5.48 17.72
C GLN A 21 1.22 4.36 16.85
N HIS A 22 2.25 3.67 17.35
CA HIS A 22 2.83 2.53 16.66
C HIS A 22 1.84 1.36 16.51
N ASP A 23 1.11 1.03 17.57
CA ASP A 23 0.10 -0.04 17.52
C ASP A 23 -1.04 0.30 16.56
N LEU A 24 -1.43 1.57 16.50
CA LEU A 24 -2.42 2.06 15.54
C LEU A 24 -1.91 1.96 14.11
N PHE A 25 -0.66 2.37 13.85
CA PHE A 25 -0.01 2.25 12.55
C PHE A 25 -0.01 0.79 12.07
N GLU A 26 0.47 -0.14 12.89
CA GLU A 26 0.54 -1.56 12.55
C GLU A 26 -0.85 -2.17 12.32
N SER A 27 -1.84 -1.73 13.10
CA SER A 27 -3.24 -2.12 12.90
C SER A 27 -3.79 -1.63 11.55
N LEU A 28 -3.56 -0.37 11.20
CA LEU A 28 -4.00 0.21 9.92
C LEU A 28 -3.31 -0.48 8.75
N LYS A 29 -1.99 -0.67 8.82
CA LYS A 29 -1.19 -1.38 7.81
C LYS A 29 -1.76 -2.77 7.51
N ARG A 30 -2.06 -3.57 8.54
CA ARG A 30 -2.68 -4.89 8.36
C ARG A 30 -4.04 -4.83 7.65
N ARG A 31 -4.89 -3.85 8.00
CA ARG A 31 -6.21 -3.68 7.37
C ARG A 31 -6.09 -3.26 5.91
N ILE A 32 -5.16 -2.35 5.60
CA ILE A 32 -4.85 -1.89 4.24
C ILE A 32 -4.38 -3.08 3.39
N ILE A 33 -3.39 -3.85 3.86
CA ILE A 33 -2.88 -5.03 3.16
C ILE A 33 -3.99 -6.07 2.93
N SER A 34 -4.84 -6.31 3.93
CA SER A 34 -5.96 -7.25 3.81
C SER A 34 -6.97 -6.83 2.73
N LEU A 35 -7.36 -5.56 2.69
CA LEU A 35 -8.26 -5.05 1.65
C LEU A 35 -7.62 -5.03 0.28
N ALA A 36 -6.36 -4.61 0.19
CA ALA A 36 -5.59 -4.61 -1.05
C ALA A 36 -5.45 -6.03 -1.62
N THR A 37 -5.20 -7.01 -0.75
CA THR A 37 -5.13 -8.43 -1.16
C THR A 37 -6.44 -8.88 -1.82
N ALA A 38 -7.57 -8.50 -1.22
CA ALA A 38 -8.89 -8.79 -1.77
C ALA A 38 -9.21 -7.96 -3.02
N LEU A 39 -8.74 -6.72 -3.15
CA LEU A 39 -9.02 -5.87 -4.33
C LEU A 39 -8.20 -6.29 -5.55
N TYR A 40 -6.92 -6.54 -5.33
CA TYR A 40 -5.95 -6.80 -6.40
C TYR A 40 -5.72 -8.30 -6.64
N GLY A 41 -6.39 -9.18 -5.90
CA GLY A 41 -6.32 -10.62 -6.11
C GLY A 41 -4.96 -11.23 -5.79
N ILE A 42 -4.32 -10.78 -4.71
CA ILE A 42 -3.00 -11.29 -4.32
C ILE A 42 -3.15 -12.73 -3.86
N THR A 43 -2.47 -13.66 -4.53
CA THR A 43 -2.51 -15.10 -4.22
C THR A 43 -1.33 -15.58 -3.37
N SER A 44 -0.43 -14.68 -2.95
CA SER A 44 0.69 -15.03 -2.07
C SER A 44 0.17 -15.53 -0.73
N ALA A 45 0.76 -16.62 -0.21
CA ALA A 45 0.49 -17.11 1.14
C ALA A 45 0.86 -16.08 2.21
N ASN A 46 1.81 -15.20 1.90
CA ASN A 46 2.24 -14.08 2.73
C ASN A 46 2.05 -12.76 1.96
N PRO A 47 0.89 -12.09 2.09
CA PRO A 47 0.63 -10.84 1.38
C PRO A 47 1.62 -9.72 1.69
N SER A 48 2.22 -9.72 2.88
CA SER A 48 3.29 -8.77 3.27
C SER A 48 4.60 -8.96 2.53
N GLU A 49 4.79 -10.06 1.81
CA GLU A 49 5.92 -10.25 0.88
C GLU A 49 5.63 -9.67 -0.50
N ALA A 50 4.34 -9.48 -0.84
CA ALA A 50 3.89 -8.96 -2.13
C ALA A 50 3.50 -7.48 -2.07
N LEU A 51 2.99 -7.03 -0.92
CA LEU A 51 2.49 -5.69 -0.68
C LEU A 51 3.20 -5.07 0.52
N ASP A 52 3.45 -3.76 0.44
CA ASP A 52 3.86 -2.98 1.60
C ASP A 52 3.10 -1.66 1.68
N VAL A 53 2.98 -1.15 2.89
CA VAL A 53 2.42 0.16 3.17
C VAL A 53 3.51 1.00 3.80
N LEU A 54 3.83 2.10 3.12
CA LEU A 54 4.89 3.02 3.53
C LEU A 54 4.26 4.36 3.85
N CYS A 55 4.69 4.94 4.97
CA CYS A 55 4.47 6.34 5.27
C CYS A 55 5.78 7.09 5.12
N TYR A 56 5.72 8.26 4.49
CA TYR A 56 6.87 9.13 4.37
C TYR A 56 6.45 10.58 4.50
N THR A 57 7.41 11.38 4.96
CA THR A 57 7.22 12.80 5.20
C THR A 57 7.90 13.58 4.09
N THR A 58 7.19 14.54 3.50
CA THR A 58 7.75 15.46 2.52
C THR A 58 7.58 16.91 2.97
N ILE A 59 8.42 17.78 2.44
CA ILE A 59 8.30 19.23 2.65
C ILE A 59 7.71 19.82 1.37
N ARG A 60 6.49 20.37 1.46
CA ARG A 60 5.83 21.08 0.36
C ARG A 60 5.77 22.58 0.69
N GLY A 61 6.69 23.34 0.10
CA GLY A 61 6.87 24.76 0.44
C GLY A 61 7.37 24.91 1.87
N SER A 62 6.58 25.57 2.74
CA SER A 62 6.90 25.74 4.16
C SER A 62 6.20 24.72 5.08
N ARG A 63 5.46 23.76 4.53
CA ARG A 63 4.68 22.79 5.30
C ARG A 63 5.31 21.41 5.24
N THR A 64 5.38 20.76 6.39
CA THR A 64 5.63 19.33 6.50
C THR A 64 4.32 18.60 6.26
N VAL A 65 4.31 17.65 5.32
CA VAL A 65 3.15 16.81 5.05
C VAL A 65 3.54 15.34 5.10
N HIS A 66 2.60 14.53 5.53
CA HIS A 66 2.69 13.08 5.58
C HIS A 66 1.89 12.48 4.43
N GLU A 67 2.47 11.46 3.84
CA GLU A 67 1.90 10.71 2.72
C GLU A 67 1.95 9.22 3.05
N ALA A 68 0.94 8.47 2.61
CA ALA A 68 0.86 7.03 2.74
C ALA A 68 0.73 6.42 1.35
N VAL A 69 1.49 5.36 1.08
CA VAL A 69 1.45 4.65 -0.21
C VAL A 69 1.30 3.15 0.03
N LEU A 70 0.45 2.53 -0.76
CA LEU A 70 0.38 1.10 -0.94
C LEU A 70 1.23 0.75 -2.16
N ILE A 71 2.25 -0.08 -1.97
CA ILE A 71 3.10 -0.57 -3.05
C ILE A 71 2.94 -2.08 -3.22
N ALA A 72 3.24 -2.56 -4.42
CA ALA A 72 3.45 -3.97 -4.71
C ALA A 72 4.87 -4.22 -5.20
N TYR A 73 5.53 -5.25 -4.66
CA TYR A 73 6.83 -5.69 -5.16
C TYR A 73 6.66 -6.43 -6.48
N THR A 74 7.42 -6.01 -7.48
CA THR A 74 7.25 -6.48 -8.87
C THR A 74 8.32 -7.46 -9.31
N THR A 75 9.32 -7.72 -8.47
CA THR A 75 10.35 -8.72 -8.72
C THR A 75 10.27 -9.81 -7.65
N PRO A 76 10.13 -11.10 -8.04
CA PRO A 76 10.16 -12.20 -7.08
C PRO A 76 11.44 -12.19 -6.25
N ASN A 77 11.31 -12.33 -4.92
CA ASN A 77 12.41 -12.38 -3.97
C ASN A 77 13.29 -11.11 -3.92
N SER A 78 12.79 -9.96 -4.36
CA SER A 78 13.53 -8.69 -4.30
C SER A 78 12.63 -7.52 -3.92
N PHE A 79 13.12 -6.70 -3.00
CA PHE A 79 12.47 -5.44 -2.60
C PHE A 79 12.92 -4.24 -3.46
N ALA A 80 13.72 -4.48 -4.50
CA ALA A 80 14.34 -3.42 -5.30
C ALA A 80 13.43 -2.84 -6.39
N ALA A 81 12.36 -3.54 -6.76
CA ALA A 81 11.40 -3.07 -7.74
C ALA A 81 9.99 -3.16 -7.17
N TRP A 82 9.25 -2.06 -7.33
CA TRP A 82 7.91 -1.91 -6.80
C TRP A 82 7.10 -0.93 -7.64
N GLU A 83 5.79 -1.03 -7.56
CA GLU A 83 4.83 -0.13 -8.18
C GLU A 83 3.86 0.41 -7.13
N ILE A 84 3.42 1.67 -7.28
CA ILE A 84 2.40 2.27 -6.42
C ILE A 84 1.02 1.84 -6.91
N LEU A 85 0.23 1.23 -6.01
CA LEU A 85 -1.14 0.81 -6.30
C LEU A 85 -2.17 1.87 -5.89
N SER A 86 -1.95 2.52 -4.76
CA SER A 86 -2.77 3.64 -4.26
C SER A 86 -1.94 4.52 -3.34
N ASN A 87 -2.35 5.78 -3.20
CA ASN A 87 -1.67 6.75 -2.35
C ASN A 87 -2.64 7.77 -1.73
N ALA A 88 -2.28 8.25 -0.54
CA ALA A 88 -2.93 9.35 0.15
C ALA A 88 -1.87 10.43 0.42
N THR A 89 -2.10 11.66 -0.05
CA THR A 89 -1.10 12.74 0.02
C THR A 89 -1.65 14.02 0.64
N GLY A 90 -0.76 14.80 1.26
CA GLY A 90 -1.09 16.14 1.75
C GLY A 90 -1.69 16.21 3.16
N TYR A 91 -1.44 15.22 4.01
CA TYR A 91 -1.96 15.19 5.39
C TYR A 91 -0.98 15.83 6.37
N GLU A 92 -1.50 16.42 7.44
CA GLU A 92 -0.66 17.02 8.50
C GLU A 92 -0.16 15.98 9.52
N GLU A 93 -0.77 14.78 9.53
CA GLU A 93 -0.42 13.68 10.42
C GLU A 93 -0.28 12.36 9.64
N GLU A 94 0.65 11.53 10.07
CA GLU A 94 0.93 10.22 9.47
C GLU A 94 -0.27 9.26 9.54
N ILE A 95 -0.91 9.19 10.71
CA ILE A 95 -2.09 8.35 10.92
C ILE A 95 -3.24 8.80 10.01
N ALA A 96 -3.45 10.11 9.85
CA ALA A 96 -4.47 10.64 8.95
C ALA A 96 -4.25 10.22 7.48
N ALA A 97 -2.98 10.16 7.03
CA ALA A 97 -2.66 9.66 5.69
C ALA A 97 -3.03 8.18 5.52
N LEU A 98 -2.76 7.34 6.53
CA LEU A 98 -3.12 5.91 6.51
C LEU A 98 -4.62 5.68 6.55
N GLU A 99 -5.34 6.43 7.39
CA GLU A 99 -6.80 6.36 7.47
C GLU A 99 -7.42 6.74 6.13
N ALA A 100 -6.92 7.80 5.49
CA ALA A 100 -7.37 8.19 4.17
C ALA A 100 -7.10 7.11 3.10
N LEU A 101 -5.91 6.51 3.11
CA LEU A 101 -5.58 5.39 2.22
C LEU A 101 -6.52 4.19 2.46
N LEU A 102 -6.85 3.88 3.72
CA LEU A 102 -7.78 2.83 4.07
C LEU A 102 -9.21 3.13 3.57
N GLU A 103 -9.69 4.35 3.72
CA GLU A 103 -11.02 4.76 3.23
C GLU A 103 -11.12 4.70 1.70
N ASP A 104 -10.05 5.09 0.99
CA ASP A 104 -9.99 4.96 -0.48
C ASP A 104 -10.13 3.49 -0.93
N LEU A 105 -9.41 2.58 -0.27
CA LEU A 105 -9.53 1.14 -0.56
C LEU A 105 -10.92 0.59 -0.22
N LYS A 106 -11.53 1.01 0.90
CA LYS A 106 -12.91 0.62 1.22
C LYS A 106 -13.89 1.07 0.15
N LYS A 107 -13.72 2.30 -0.37
CA LYS A 107 -14.53 2.81 -1.47
C LYS A 107 -14.36 1.96 -2.72
N GLY A 108 -13.12 1.66 -3.13
CA GLY A 108 -12.84 0.77 -4.25
C GLY A 108 -13.46 -0.63 -4.08
N MET A 109 -13.48 -1.16 -2.85
CA MET A 109 -14.17 -2.43 -2.55
C MET A 109 -15.68 -2.29 -2.70
N GLY A 110 -16.27 -1.21 -2.20
CA GLY A 110 -17.70 -0.91 -2.37
C GLY A 110 -18.09 -0.80 -3.84
N GLU A 111 -17.26 -0.15 -4.67
CA GLU A 111 -17.46 -0.06 -6.12
C GLU A 111 -17.39 -1.44 -6.79
N THR A 112 -16.43 -2.28 -6.38
CA THR A 112 -16.28 -3.66 -6.86
C THR A 112 -17.51 -4.51 -6.53
N ILE A 113 -17.96 -4.51 -5.27
CA ILE A 113 -19.17 -5.21 -4.82
C ILE A 113 -20.39 -4.73 -5.58
N SER A 114 -20.58 -3.40 -5.68
CA SER A 114 -21.70 -2.80 -6.41
C SER A 114 -21.70 -3.17 -7.89
N GLY A 115 -20.53 -3.39 -8.49
CA GLY A 115 -20.38 -3.84 -9.87
C GLY A 115 -20.83 -5.30 -10.05
N LEU A 116 -20.46 -6.17 -9.12
CA LEU A 116 -20.83 -7.59 -9.12
C LEU A 116 -22.33 -7.80 -8.92
N GLU A 117 -22.92 -7.08 -7.97
CA GLU A 117 -24.37 -7.10 -7.72
C GLU A 117 -25.16 -6.74 -8.99
N ARG A 118 -24.73 -5.69 -9.70
CA ARG A 118 -25.33 -5.27 -10.98
C ARG A 118 -25.22 -6.33 -12.07
N GLN A 119 -24.20 -7.19 -12.03
CA GLN A 119 -23.98 -8.27 -12.99
C GLN A 119 -24.66 -9.59 -12.58
N GLY A 120 -25.29 -9.65 -11.40
CA GLY A 120 -25.83 -10.89 -10.85
C GLY A 120 -24.74 -11.93 -10.53
N ARG A 121 -23.50 -11.47 -10.36
CA ARG A 121 -22.33 -12.31 -10.02
C ARG A 121 -22.01 -12.15 -8.55
N TRP A 122 -21.60 -13.24 -7.93
CA TRP A 122 -21.18 -13.28 -6.52
C TRP A 122 -19.76 -13.81 -6.35
N ASP A 123 -19.13 -14.20 -7.44
CA ASP A 123 -17.76 -14.67 -7.52
C ASP A 123 -16.87 -13.61 -8.15
N VAL A 124 -15.79 -13.26 -7.45
CA VAL A 124 -14.71 -12.45 -8.01
C VAL A 124 -13.58 -13.37 -8.40
N LYS A 125 -13.38 -13.51 -9.71
CA LYS A 125 -12.10 -13.98 -10.24
C LYS A 125 -11.27 -12.76 -10.55
N HIS A 126 -10.32 -12.47 -9.67
CA HIS A 126 -9.27 -11.53 -10.01
C HIS A 126 -8.44 -12.17 -11.12
N GLU A 127 -8.15 -11.40 -12.17
CA GLU A 127 -7.02 -11.77 -13.01
C GLU A 127 -5.80 -11.85 -12.11
N ALA A 128 -4.98 -12.89 -12.30
CA ALA A 128 -3.75 -13.03 -11.55
C ALA A 128 -3.00 -11.70 -11.68
N MET A 129 -2.69 -11.08 -10.54
CA MET A 129 -1.94 -9.84 -10.55
C MET A 129 -0.70 -10.10 -11.42
N PRO A 130 -0.52 -9.35 -12.51
CA PRO A 130 0.50 -9.69 -13.48
C PRO A 130 1.84 -9.61 -12.76
N ASP A 131 2.49 -10.76 -12.62
CA ASP A 131 3.93 -10.80 -12.36
C ASP A 131 4.54 -9.94 -13.48
N VAL A 132 5.15 -8.83 -13.09
CA VAL A 132 5.66 -7.85 -14.05
C VAL A 132 6.71 -8.49 -14.96
N GLU A 133 7.29 -9.62 -14.55
CA GLU A 133 8.19 -10.39 -15.39
C GLU A 133 7.50 -11.20 -16.50
N SER A 134 6.21 -11.48 -16.34
CA SER A 134 5.34 -11.96 -17.42
C SER A 134 5.08 -10.87 -18.44
N LYS A 135 4.77 -9.64 -17.97
CA LYS A 135 4.61 -8.45 -18.83
C LYS A 135 5.92 -8.05 -19.53
N ARG A 136 7.07 -8.21 -18.87
CA ARG A 136 8.40 -7.95 -19.46
C ARG A 136 8.76 -9.00 -20.52
N ARG A 137 8.49 -10.29 -20.27
CA ARG A 137 8.69 -11.36 -21.26
C ARG A 137 7.78 -11.19 -22.48
N GLU A 138 6.52 -10.79 -22.29
CA GLU A 138 5.61 -10.48 -23.39
C GLU A 138 6.11 -9.29 -24.22
N ARG A 139 6.57 -8.21 -23.57
CA ARG A 139 7.17 -7.06 -24.27
C ARG A 139 8.46 -7.43 -25.02
N LEU A 140 9.33 -8.25 -24.43
CA LEU A 140 10.54 -8.71 -25.12
C LEU A 140 10.22 -9.66 -26.28
N GLY A 141 9.26 -10.56 -26.12
CA GLY A 141 8.80 -11.48 -27.16
C GLY A 141 8.24 -10.72 -28.37
N ASN A 142 7.43 -9.70 -28.14
CA ASN A 142 6.89 -8.84 -29.20
C ASN A 142 8.00 -8.01 -29.90
N LEU A 143 9.06 -7.63 -29.17
CA LEU A 143 10.22 -6.92 -29.72
C LEU A 143 11.15 -7.82 -30.55
N THR A 144 11.22 -9.13 -30.25
CA THR A 144 11.95 -10.10 -31.08
C THR A 144 11.21 -10.41 -32.37
N THR A 145 9.89 -10.54 -32.33
CA THR A 145 9.06 -10.75 -33.54
C THR A 145 9.15 -9.57 -34.51
N ILE A 146 9.15 -8.33 -34.01
CA ILE A 146 9.32 -7.14 -34.86
C ILE A 146 10.72 -7.07 -35.50
N LYS A 147 11.76 -7.64 -34.87
CA LYS A 147 13.11 -7.66 -35.46
C LYS A 147 13.25 -8.71 -36.57
N GLU A 148 12.55 -9.84 -36.47
CA GLU A 148 12.56 -10.87 -37.51
C GLU A 148 11.81 -10.41 -38.78
N ASP A 149 10.74 -9.62 -38.63
CA ASP A 149 9.97 -9.07 -39.77
C ASP A 149 10.64 -7.86 -40.47
N ILE A 150 11.77 -7.35 -39.95
CA ILE A 150 12.51 -6.20 -40.53
C ILE A 150 13.78 -6.66 -41.27
N GLU A 151 14.16 -7.94 -41.16
CA GLU A 151 15.37 -8.50 -41.80
C GLU A 151 15.09 -9.37 -43.07
N GLU A 152 13.88 -9.37 -43.62
CA GLU A 152 13.57 -9.86 -45.00
C GLU A 152 13.45 -8.72 -46.02
#